data_AF-A0A7K1W0T4-F1
#
_entry.id   AF-A0A7K1W0T4-F1
#
_cell.length_a   1.000
_cell.length_b   1.000
_cell.length_c   1.000
_cell.angle_alpha   90.00
_cell.angle_beta   90.00
_cell.angle_gamma   90.00
#
_symmetry.space_group_name_H-M   'P 1'
#
loop_
_entity.id
_entity.type
_entity.pdbx_description
1 polymer ?
#
loop_
_entity_poly.entity_id
_entity_poly.type
_entity_poly.pdbx_seq_one_letter_code
_entity_poly.pdbx_strand_id
1 'polypeptide(L)'
;MRLPVVYGSRIGRLSAAAALVWLIAVPQPATADACAVATIGQDDGSTAVAVAGSGNCVAVTIPEPPPPPPPPKPPPPPPPPPPPPPPPPPEPPPPPAPPPPPPPAPEPPPPSPPPPPPPPEPPSPPPPPPPPKAASAPAPQPVPKPSPSPSVRPKPPEARRVALPTYRKATRKEPRSGPSLVSTTLLITAPAVFAVAVLRPRSSR
;
A
#
# COMPACT_ATOMS: atom_id res chain seq x y z
N MET A 1 -43.88 -89.60 -72.83
CA MET A 1 -42.54 -89.34 -72.24
C MET A 1 -42.14 -87.91 -72.54
N ARG A 2 -42.17 -87.00 -71.56
CA ARG A 2 -41.81 -85.57 -71.70
C ARG A 2 -40.71 -85.21 -70.68
N LEU A 3 -39.44 -85.39 -71.04
CA LEU A 3 -38.30 -84.91 -70.25
C LEU A 3 -37.15 -84.57 -71.22
N PRO A 4 -37.09 -83.33 -71.73
CA PRO A 4 -35.76 -82.67 -71.72
C PRO A 4 -35.76 -81.16 -71.44
N VAL A 5 -36.90 -80.46 -71.45
CA VAL A 5 -36.89 -78.98 -71.45
C VAL A 5 -36.65 -78.37 -70.06
N VAL A 6 -37.10 -79.02 -68.98
CA VAL A 6 -37.01 -78.46 -67.62
C VAL A 6 -35.60 -78.60 -67.03
N TYR A 7 -34.84 -79.61 -67.46
CA TYR A 7 -33.50 -79.90 -66.94
C TYR A 7 -32.44 -78.89 -67.44
N GLY A 8 -32.58 -78.41 -68.69
CA GLY A 8 -31.72 -77.37 -69.24
C GLY A 8 -31.83 -76.02 -68.50
N SER A 9 -33.02 -75.66 -68.02
CA SER A 9 -33.24 -74.42 -67.27
C SER A 9 -32.65 -74.46 -65.86
N ARG A 10 -32.75 -75.61 -65.16
CA ARG A 10 -32.16 -75.77 -63.82
C ARG A 10 -30.63 -75.88 -63.87
N ILE A 11 -30.09 -76.60 -64.84
CA ILE A 11 -28.64 -76.67 -65.06
C ILE A 11 -28.10 -75.29 -65.46
N GLY A 12 -28.79 -74.57 -66.36
CA GLY A 12 -28.43 -73.21 -66.72
C GLY A 12 -28.37 -72.27 -65.51
N ARG A 13 -29.40 -72.31 -64.65
CA ARG A 13 -29.42 -71.48 -63.43
C ARG A 13 -28.34 -71.86 -62.42
N LEU A 14 -28.06 -73.16 -62.23
CA LEU A 14 -26.98 -73.60 -61.35
C LEU A 14 -25.60 -73.20 -61.90
N SER A 15 -25.40 -73.29 -63.22
CA SER A 15 -24.16 -72.86 -63.85
C SER A 15 -23.97 -71.34 -63.78
N ALA A 16 -25.04 -70.55 -63.97
CA ALA A 16 -25.00 -69.10 -63.81
C ALA A 16 -24.73 -68.70 -62.35
N ALA A 17 -25.35 -69.39 -61.39
CA ALA A 17 -25.10 -69.15 -59.97
C ALA A 17 -23.65 -69.53 -59.59
N ALA A 18 -23.13 -70.65 -60.09
CA ALA A 18 -21.74 -71.04 -59.87
C ALA A 18 -20.76 -70.03 -60.50
N ALA A 19 -21.03 -69.56 -61.72
CA ALA A 19 -20.22 -68.53 -62.37
C ALA A 19 -20.26 -67.19 -61.61
N LEU A 20 -21.43 -66.80 -61.10
CA LEU A 20 -21.58 -65.58 -60.31
C LEU A 20 -20.88 -65.69 -58.95
N VAL A 21 -21.00 -66.83 -58.27
CA VAL A 21 -20.26 -67.12 -57.03
C VAL A 21 -18.76 -67.11 -57.28
N TRP A 22 -18.30 -67.67 -58.41
CA TRP A 22 -16.89 -67.64 -58.77
C TRP A 22 -16.40 -66.21 -59.06
N LEU A 23 -17.18 -65.39 -59.75
CA LEU A 23 -16.86 -63.97 -59.98
C LEU A 23 -16.81 -63.14 -58.68
N ILE A 24 -17.62 -63.48 -57.68
CA ILE A 24 -17.60 -62.81 -56.36
C ILE A 24 -16.46 -63.32 -55.48
N ALA A 25 -16.10 -64.61 -55.60
CA ALA A 25 -15.08 -65.25 -54.78
C ALA A 25 -13.65 -65.00 -55.29
N VAL A 26 -13.45 -64.59 -56.55
CA VAL A 26 -12.14 -64.18 -57.06
C VAL A 26 -11.92 -62.71 -56.68
N PRO A 27 -11.00 -62.40 -55.75
CA PRO A 27 -10.65 -61.01 -55.45
C PRO A 27 -10.06 -60.40 -56.72
N GLN A 28 -10.82 -59.50 -57.37
CA GLN A 28 -10.26 -58.65 -58.41
C GLN A 28 -9.09 -57.90 -57.76
N PRO A 29 -7.86 -57.97 -58.30
CA PRO A 29 -6.79 -57.10 -57.83
C PRO A 29 -7.23 -55.68 -58.16
N ALA A 30 -7.69 -54.94 -57.14
CA ALA A 30 -7.90 -53.52 -57.25
C ALA A 30 -6.51 -52.89 -57.41
N THR A 31 -6.03 -52.84 -58.66
CA THR A 31 -4.88 -52.03 -59.04
C THR A 31 -5.33 -50.58 -58.90
N ALA A 32 -5.23 -50.03 -57.70
CA ALA A 32 -5.35 -48.61 -57.52
C ALA A 32 -4.10 -47.97 -58.13
N ASP A 33 -4.27 -47.25 -59.24
CA ASP A 33 -3.24 -46.35 -59.81
C ASP A 33 -2.89 -45.17 -58.87
N ALA A 34 -3.40 -45.17 -57.64
CA ALA A 34 -3.14 -44.16 -56.64
C ALA A 34 -2.12 -44.68 -55.61
N CYS A 35 -0.91 -44.13 -55.65
CA CYS A 35 0.08 -44.32 -54.58
C CYS A 35 -0.36 -43.54 -53.34
N ALA A 36 -0.45 -44.20 -52.18
CA ALA A 36 -0.54 -43.54 -50.88
C ALA A 36 0.83 -43.61 -50.19
N VAL A 37 1.41 -42.46 -49.84
CA VAL A 37 2.66 -42.37 -49.06
C VAL A 37 2.35 -41.70 -47.73
N ALA A 38 2.69 -42.38 -46.64
CA ALA A 38 2.66 -41.80 -45.30
C ALA A 38 4.08 -41.78 -44.74
N THR A 39 4.51 -40.61 -44.28
CA THR A 39 5.78 -40.41 -43.58
C THR A 39 5.51 -40.01 -42.15
N ILE A 40 6.03 -40.78 -41.20
CA ILE A 40 6.04 -40.41 -39.78
C ILE A 40 7.48 -40.05 -39.42
N GLY A 41 7.71 -38.76 -39.16
CA GLY A 41 8.96 -38.25 -38.61
C GLY A 41 8.77 -38.04 -37.11
N GLN A 42 9.63 -38.67 -36.31
CA GLN A 42 9.83 -38.31 -34.92
C GLN A 42 10.98 -37.28 -34.91
N ASP A 43 10.96 -36.28 -34.00
CA ASP A 43 11.93 -35.16 -33.95
C ASP A 43 13.41 -35.56 -33.73
N ASP A 44 13.73 -36.85 -33.82
CA ASP A 44 15.04 -37.48 -33.65
C ASP A 44 15.72 -37.86 -34.97
N GLY A 45 15.15 -37.47 -36.12
CA GLY A 45 15.69 -37.77 -37.45
C GLY A 45 15.32 -39.16 -37.97
N SER A 46 14.51 -39.93 -37.23
CA SER A 46 13.98 -41.21 -37.70
C SER A 46 12.71 -40.97 -38.52
N THR A 47 12.79 -41.23 -39.83
CA THR A 47 11.63 -41.18 -40.73
C THR A 47 11.25 -42.59 -41.15
N ALA A 48 10.05 -43.03 -40.78
CA ALA A 48 9.48 -44.27 -41.30
C ALA A 48 8.50 -43.93 -42.42
N VAL A 49 8.66 -44.63 -43.55
CA VAL A 49 7.88 -44.41 -44.77
C VAL A 49 7.09 -45.68 -45.09
N ALA A 50 5.77 -45.54 -45.22
CA ALA A 50 4.90 -46.59 -45.73
C ALA A 50 4.35 -46.18 -47.11
N VAL A 51 4.46 -47.07 -48.09
CA VAL A 51 3.97 -46.88 -49.46
C VAL A 51 2.96 -47.99 -49.76
N ALA A 52 1.74 -47.63 -50.14
CA ALA A 52 0.71 -48.56 -50.59
C ALA A 52 0.32 -48.25 -52.05
N GLY A 53 0.41 -49.26 -52.92
CA GLY A 53 0.10 -49.15 -54.36
C GLY A 53 0.91 -50.16 -55.19
N SER A 54 0.41 -50.52 -56.38
CA SER A 54 1.03 -51.53 -57.25
C SER A 54 1.88 -50.93 -58.39
N GLY A 55 2.55 -49.80 -58.15
CA GLY A 55 3.42 -49.13 -59.12
C GLY A 55 4.79 -48.77 -58.55
N ASN A 56 5.71 -48.27 -59.39
CA ASN A 56 7.06 -47.81 -59.00
C ASN A 56 7.01 -46.49 -58.21
N CYS A 57 6.27 -46.45 -57.12
CA CYS A 57 6.14 -45.28 -56.26
C CYS A 57 7.41 -45.17 -55.39
N VAL A 58 8.15 -44.07 -55.54
CA VAL A 58 9.31 -43.75 -54.69
C VAL A 58 8.90 -42.67 -53.71
N ALA A 59 9.15 -42.89 -52.41
CA ALA A 59 9.01 -41.83 -51.43
C ALA A 59 10.17 -40.84 -51.58
N VAL A 60 9.85 -39.62 -52.01
CA VAL A 60 10.80 -38.52 -52.04
C VAL A 60 10.82 -37.90 -50.65
N THR A 61 11.93 -38.04 -49.93
CA THR A 61 12.16 -37.33 -48.67
C THR A 61 12.27 -35.84 -48.96
N ILE A 62 11.39 -35.04 -48.36
CA ILE A 62 11.47 -33.57 -48.40
C ILE A 62 12.71 -33.16 -47.59
N PRO A 63 13.59 -32.28 -48.11
CA PRO A 63 14.73 -31.80 -47.34
C PRO A 63 14.26 -31.09 -46.07
N GLU A 64 14.94 -31.37 -44.95
CA GLU A 64 14.67 -30.71 -43.67
C GLU A 64 14.78 -29.19 -43.81
N PRO A 65 13.84 -28.39 -43.26
CA PRO A 65 13.95 -26.95 -43.31
C PRO A 65 15.23 -26.48 -42.59
N PRO A 66 15.87 -25.39 -43.06
CA PRO A 66 17.02 -24.84 -42.36
C PRO A 66 16.66 -24.46 -40.92
N PRO A 67 17.61 -24.59 -39.97
CA PRO A 67 17.35 -24.22 -38.58
C PRO A 67 16.94 -22.75 -38.49
N PRO A 68 16.02 -22.39 -37.57
CA PRO A 68 15.63 -21.01 -37.38
C PRO A 68 16.84 -20.15 -36.99
N PRO A 69 16.88 -18.86 -37.39
CA PRO A 69 17.95 -17.96 -36.98
C PRO A 69 17.98 -17.84 -35.45
N PRO A 70 19.17 -17.63 -34.84
CA PRO A 70 19.26 -17.40 -33.41
C PRO A 70 18.41 -16.19 -33.00
N PRO A 71 17.80 -16.20 -31.81
CA PRO A 71 17.05 -15.06 -31.33
C PRO A 71 17.94 -13.81 -31.28
N PRO A 72 17.39 -12.61 -31.57
CA PRO A 72 18.13 -11.38 -31.44
C PRO A 72 18.63 -11.21 -30.01
N LYS A 73 19.84 -10.67 -29.86
CA LYS A 73 20.37 -10.33 -28.53
C LYS A 73 19.40 -9.36 -27.83
N PRO A 74 19.15 -9.53 -26.52
CA PRO A 74 18.36 -8.56 -25.77
C PRO A 74 18.94 -7.14 -25.94
N PRO A 75 18.09 -6.10 -25.98
CA PRO A 75 18.59 -4.74 -25.95
C PRO A 75 19.42 -4.50 -24.67
N PRO A 76 20.43 -3.62 -24.72
CA PRO A 76 21.16 -3.25 -23.50
C PRO A 76 20.20 -2.68 -22.46
N PRO A 77 20.47 -2.87 -21.16
CA PRO A 77 19.66 -2.27 -20.11
C PRO A 77 19.65 -0.73 -20.26
N PRO A 78 18.55 -0.06 -19.90
CA PRO A 78 18.50 1.39 -19.91
C PRO A 78 19.58 1.97 -18.98
N PRO A 79 20.12 3.16 -19.29
CA PRO A 79 21.07 3.82 -18.39
C PRO A 79 20.44 4.07 -17.01
N PRO A 80 21.24 4.08 -15.93
CA PRO A 80 20.72 4.41 -14.61
C PRO A 80 20.10 5.83 -14.60
N PRO A 81 19.05 6.06 -13.78
CA PRO A 81 18.47 7.39 -13.66
C PRO A 81 19.52 8.40 -13.15
N PRO A 82 19.43 9.68 -13.54
CA PRO A 82 20.32 10.71 -13.02
C PRO A 82 20.21 10.81 -11.49
N PRO A 83 21.30 11.19 -10.79
CA PRO A 83 21.25 11.41 -9.35
C PRO A 83 20.21 12.50 -9.01
N PRO A 84 19.56 12.42 -7.84
CA PRO A 84 18.63 13.46 -7.40
C PRO A 84 19.34 14.81 -7.28
N PRO A 85 18.65 15.94 -7.50
CA PRO A 85 19.22 17.26 -7.30
C PRO A 85 19.66 17.44 -5.84
N PRO A 86 20.70 18.26 -5.58
CA PRO A 86 21.11 18.57 -4.22
C PRO A 86 19.96 19.22 -3.44
N PRO A 87 19.89 19.02 -2.11
CA PRO A 87 18.90 19.69 -1.28
C PRO A 87 19.05 21.21 -1.36
N PRO A 88 17.94 21.98 -1.21
CA PRO A 88 18.03 23.44 -1.17
C PRO A 88 18.91 23.89 0.00
N PRO A 89 19.59 25.06 -0.13
CA PRO A 89 20.35 25.62 0.98
C PRO A 89 19.43 25.89 2.19
N PRO A 90 19.95 25.79 3.43
CA PRO A 90 19.20 26.12 4.62
C PRO A 90 18.72 27.57 4.58
N GLU A 91 17.51 27.83 5.09
CA GLU A 91 17.00 29.18 5.24
C GLU A 91 17.91 30.02 6.16
N PRO A 92 18.10 31.31 5.86
CA PRO A 92 18.86 32.19 6.75
C PRO A 92 18.19 32.28 8.12
N PRO A 93 18.97 32.45 9.21
CA PRO A 93 18.40 32.62 10.54
C PRO A 93 17.47 33.84 10.58
N PRO A 94 16.40 33.82 11.40
CA PRO A 94 15.53 34.97 11.56
C PRO A 94 16.32 36.17 12.09
N PRO A 95 15.93 37.40 11.71
CA PRO A 95 16.57 38.60 12.24
C PRO A 95 16.46 38.65 13.77
N PRO A 96 17.44 39.23 14.47
CA PRO A 96 17.38 39.40 15.91
C PRO A 96 16.13 40.19 16.30
N ALA A 97 15.52 39.81 17.44
CA ALA A 97 14.38 40.54 17.98
C ALA A 97 14.76 42.00 18.24
N PRO A 98 13.85 42.97 18.01
CA PRO A 98 14.10 44.36 18.35
C PRO A 98 14.37 44.51 19.86
N PRO A 99 15.19 45.49 20.27
CA PRO A 99 15.42 45.75 21.69
C PRO A 99 14.09 46.11 22.38
N PRO A 100 13.94 45.79 23.69
CA PRO A 100 12.77 46.19 24.45
C PRO A 100 12.63 47.72 24.46
N PRO A 101 11.40 48.26 24.53
CA PRO A 101 11.19 49.69 24.66
C PRO A 101 11.85 50.21 25.95
N PRO A 102 12.33 51.47 25.97
CA PRO A 102 12.85 52.08 27.18
C PRO A 102 11.79 52.08 28.28
N PRO A 103 12.19 51.97 29.57
CA PRO A 103 11.26 52.07 30.68
C PRO A 103 10.52 53.43 30.64
N PRO A 104 9.26 53.48 31.09
CA PRO A 104 8.54 54.75 31.21
C PRO A 104 9.32 55.73 32.09
N ALA A 105 9.26 57.01 31.75
CA ALA A 105 9.84 58.05 32.57
C ALA A 105 9.23 58.01 33.99
N PRO A 106 10.02 58.27 35.05
CA PRO A 106 9.49 58.42 36.40
C PRO A 106 8.37 59.46 36.44
N GLU A 107 7.32 59.20 37.22
CA GLU A 107 6.31 60.21 37.49
C GLU A 107 6.96 61.44 38.16
N PRO A 108 6.51 62.66 37.81
CA PRO A 108 6.97 63.86 38.49
C PRO A 108 6.65 63.77 39.99
N PRO A 109 7.51 64.32 40.87
CA PRO A 109 7.22 64.36 42.29
C PRO A 109 5.90 65.11 42.55
N PRO A 110 5.14 64.73 43.58
CA PRO A 110 3.95 65.47 43.95
C PRO A 110 4.31 66.93 44.27
N PRO A 111 3.40 67.88 44.00
CA PRO A 111 3.62 69.27 44.37
C PRO A 111 3.88 69.39 45.87
N SER A 112 4.77 70.29 46.25
CA SER A 112 5.05 70.57 47.65
C SER A 112 3.75 70.99 48.37
N PRO A 113 3.52 70.52 49.62
CA PRO A 113 2.37 70.97 50.37
C PRO A 113 2.41 72.49 50.55
N PRO A 114 1.24 73.16 50.65
CA PRO A 114 1.20 74.58 50.95
C PRO A 114 1.91 74.86 52.28
N PRO A 115 2.54 76.04 52.45
CA PRO A 115 3.13 76.42 53.72
C PRO A 115 2.06 76.38 54.82
N PRO A 116 2.42 76.00 56.07
CA PRO A 116 1.50 76.08 57.18
C PRO A 116 0.99 77.52 57.35
N PRO A 117 -0.25 77.71 57.82
CA PRO A 117 -0.72 79.05 58.15
C PRO A 117 0.22 79.69 59.18
N PRO A 118 0.39 81.03 59.15
CA PRO A 118 1.16 81.71 60.17
C PRO A 118 0.59 81.37 61.56
N PRO A 119 1.44 81.21 62.59
CA PRO A 119 0.96 80.98 63.94
C PRO A 119 0.02 82.13 64.34
N PRO A 120 -1.05 81.84 65.10
CA PRO A 120 -1.90 82.88 65.63
C PRO A 120 -1.05 83.88 66.41
N GLU A 121 -1.32 85.17 66.22
CA GLU A 121 -0.65 86.22 66.99
C GLU A 121 -0.83 85.92 68.49
N PRO A 122 0.24 86.01 69.29
CA PRO A 122 0.12 85.77 70.72
C PRO A 122 -0.85 86.79 71.32
N PRO A 123 -1.75 86.37 72.23
CA PRO A 123 -2.61 87.30 72.94
C PRO A 123 -1.77 88.35 73.67
N SER A 124 -2.22 89.59 73.65
CA SER A 124 -1.57 90.69 74.37
C SER A 124 -1.37 90.29 75.84
N PRO A 125 -0.18 90.48 76.43
CA PRO A 125 0.07 90.04 77.80
C PRO A 125 -0.81 90.82 78.79
N PRO A 126 -1.42 90.13 79.77
CA PRO A 126 -2.13 90.81 80.86
C PRO A 126 -1.14 91.57 81.76
N PRO A 127 -1.60 92.60 82.50
CA PRO A 127 -0.76 93.36 83.41
C PRO A 127 -0.17 92.45 84.52
N PRO A 128 1.07 92.72 84.98
CA PRO A 128 1.76 91.83 85.90
C PRO A 128 1.12 91.83 87.30
N PRO A 129 0.87 90.65 87.90
CA PRO A 129 0.43 90.53 89.28
C PRO A 129 1.59 90.63 90.28
N PRO A 130 1.33 91.01 91.56
CA PRO A 130 2.35 91.10 92.60
C PRO A 130 2.84 89.70 93.06
N PRO A 131 4.12 89.57 93.49
CA PRO A 131 4.62 88.32 94.10
C PRO A 131 4.16 88.26 95.57
N PRO A 132 4.18 87.12 96.32
CA PRO A 132 4.95 85.89 96.10
C PRO A 132 4.27 84.56 96.56
N LYS A 133 5.09 83.50 96.55
CA LYS A 133 5.23 82.36 97.48
C LYS A 133 4.87 80.96 96.99
N ALA A 134 5.83 80.09 97.26
CA ALA A 134 6.02 78.72 96.83
C ALA A 134 4.93 77.75 97.33
N ALA A 135 4.58 76.78 96.49
CA ALA A 135 4.20 75.44 96.91
C ALA A 135 4.30 74.46 95.72
N SER A 136 4.67 73.24 96.05
CA SER A 136 5.12 72.14 95.20
C SER A 136 4.02 71.48 94.34
N ALA A 137 4.47 70.82 93.25
CA ALA A 137 4.01 69.57 92.56
C ALA A 137 2.65 68.93 92.93
N PRO A 138 1.94 68.16 92.04
CA PRO A 138 2.47 67.28 90.97
C PRO A 138 1.64 67.18 89.66
N ALA A 139 2.21 66.59 88.59
CA ALA A 139 1.51 66.30 87.33
C ALA A 139 1.14 64.79 87.19
N PRO A 140 0.09 64.45 86.42
CA PRO A 140 -0.62 63.16 86.45
C PRO A 140 -0.09 62.09 85.45
N GLN A 141 -0.58 60.87 85.65
CA GLN A 141 -0.24 59.60 84.99
C GLN A 141 -0.46 59.57 83.45
N PRO A 142 0.27 58.70 82.71
CA PRO A 142 0.21 58.61 81.24
C PRO A 142 -1.01 57.85 80.67
N VAL A 143 -1.45 58.29 79.49
CA VAL A 143 -2.57 57.74 78.68
C VAL A 143 -2.16 56.43 77.96
N PRO A 144 -3.05 55.42 77.83
CA PRO A 144 -2.71 54.14 77.21
C PRO A 144 -2.62 54.18 75.66
N LYS A 145 -1.74 53.32 75.11
CA LYS A 145 -1.40 53.16 73.68
C LYS A 145 -2.54 52.55 72.82
N PRO A 146 -2.65 52.90 71.52
CA PRO A 146 -3.56 52.23 70.60
C PRO A 146 -3.07 50.84 70.17
N SER A 147 -4.02 49.91 70.03
CA SER A 147 -3.84 48.54 69.53
C SER A 147 -3.61 48.49 68.00
N PRO A 148 -2.75 47.60 67.46
CA PRO A 148 -2.43 47.56 66.04
C PRO A 148 -3.53 46.93 65.15
N SER A 149 -3.56 47.42 63.91
CA SER A 149 -4.48 47.07 62.80
C SER A 149 -4.34 45.61 62.32
N PRO A 150 -5.41 44.97 61.80
CA PRO A 150 -5.38 43.56 61.43
C PRO A 150 -4.53 43.29 60.17
N SER A 151 -3.68 42.26 60.26
CA SER A 151 -2.85 41.75 59.16
C SER A 151 -3.70 41.26 57.99
N VAL A 152 -3.42 41.80 56.81
CA VAL A 152 -3.96 41.34 55.52
C VAL A 152 -3.47 39.92 55.22
N ARG A 153 -4.42 39.01 54.96
CA ARG A 153 -4.14 37.64 54.53
C ARG A 153 -3.81 37.63 53.04
N PRO A 154 -2.66 37.09 52.60
CA PRO A 154 -2.33 37.00 51.18
C PRO A 154 -3.30 36.07 50.43
N LYS A 155 -3.75 36.52 49.26
CA LYS A 155 -4.60 35.75 48.33
C LYS A 155 -3.76 34.65 47.65
N PRO A 156 -4.23 33.39 47.59
CA PRO A 156 -3.49 32.31 46.92
C PRO A 156 -3.27 32.62 45.43
N PRO A 157 -2.12 32.25 44.84
CA PRO A 157 -1.85 32.47 43.43
C PRO A 157 -2.81 31.66 42.55
N GLU A 158 -3.28 32.27 41.46
CA GLU A 158 -4.18 31.64 40.49
C GLU A 158 -3.55 30.42 39.80
N ALA A 159 -4.37 29.39 39.61
CA ALA A 159 -3.98 28.14 38.97
C ALA A 159 -3.54 28.38 37.51
N ARG A 160 -2.24 28.21 37.25
CA ARG A 160 -1.65 28.27 35.91
C ARG A 160 -2.18 27.11 35.07
N ARG A 161 -2.89 27.41 33.98
CA ARG A 161 -3.36 26.40 33.02
C ARG A 161 -2.15 25.80 32.30
N VAL A 162 -1.84 24.54 32.59
CA VAL A 162 -0.82 23.77 31.88
C VAL A 162 -1.39 23.34 30.53
N ALA A 163 -0.73 23.74 29.45
CA ALA A 163 -1.08 23.30 28.11
C ALA A 163 -0.74 21.81 27.97
N LEU A 164 -1.78 20.98 27.91
CA LEU A 164 -1.63 19.55 27.63
C LEU A 164 -1.22 19.37 26.15
N PRO A 165 -0.24 18.51 25.83
CA PRO A 165 0.12 18.23 24.45
C PRO A 165 -1.08 17.61 23.72
N THR A 166 -1.35 18.11 22.52
CA THR A 166 -2.38 17.57 21.64
C THR A 166 -1.96 16.19 21.17
N TYR A 167 -2.60 15.16 21.72
CA TYR A 167 -2.37 13.78 21.31
C TYR A 167 -2.80 13.60 19.83
N ARG A 168 -1.82 13.47 18.93
CA ARG A 168 -2.06 13.01 17.56
C ARG A 168 -2.23 11.49 17.59
N LYS A 169 -3.43 11.02 17.24
CA LYS A 169 -3.66 9.60 16.95
C LYS A 169 -2.72 9.18 15.82
N ALA A 170 -1.93 8.13 16.05
CA ALA A 170 -1.15 7.51 15.00
C ALA A 170 -2.09 6.96 13.92
N THR A 171 -1.97 7.47 12.70
CA THR A 171 -2.67 6.92 11.53
C THR A 171 -2.12 5.52 11.30
N ARG A 172 -2.88 4.50 11.73
CA ARG A 172 -2.54 3.11 11.48
C ARG A 172 -2.57 2.90 9.96
N LYS A 173 -1.46 2.42 9.38
CA LYS A 173 -1.43 2.00 7.98
C LYS A 173 -2.53 0.97 7.77
N GLU A 174 -3.44 1.28 6.84
CA GLU A 174 -4.44 0.34 6.34
C GLU A 174 -3.74 -0.99 5.99
N PRO A 175 -4.23 -2.16 6.44
CA PRO A 175 -3.75 -3.43 5.94
C PRO A 175 -3.91 -3.45 4.43
N ARG A 176 -2.87 -3.91 3.71
CA ARG A 176 -2.87 -3.98 2.25
C ARG A 176 -4.03 -4.88 1.82
N SER A 177 -5.13 -4.26 1.38
CA SER A 177 -6.32 -4.94 0.89
C SER A 177 -6.00 -5.46 -0.51
N GLY A 178 -5.49 -6.69 -0.56
CA GLY A 178 -5.25 -7.43 -1.78
C GLY A 178 -5.54 -8.91 -1.54
N PRO A 179 -5.93 -9.67 -2.58
CA PRO A 179 -6.13 -11.11 -2.44
C PRO A 179 -4.84 -11.74 -1.91
N SER A 180 -4.96 -12.59 -0.88
CA SER A 180 -3.78 -13.19 -0.27
C SER A 180 -3.05 -14.02 -1.32
N LEU A 181 -1.72 -13.88 -1.38
CA LEU A 181 -0.89 -14.57 -2.37
C LEU A 181 -1.10 -16.10 -2.28
N VAL A 182 -1.35 -16.59 -1.07
CA VAL A 182 -1.74 -17.98 -0.79
C VAL A 182 -3.08 -18.33 -1.43
N SER A 183 -4.13 -17.50 -1.25
CA SER A 183 -5.43 -17.75 -1.87
C SER A 183 -5.35 -17.70 -3.40
N THR A 184 -4.55 -16.79 -3.94
CA THR A 184 -4.31 -16.66 -5.39
C THR A 184 -3.59 -17.90 -5.94
N THR A 185 -2.56 -18.36 -5.25
CA THR A 185 -1.80 -19.57 -5.62
C THR A 185 -2.69 -20.80 -5.53
N LEU A 186 -3.48 -20.93 -4.46
CA LEU A 186 -4.41 -22.05 -4.27
C LEU A 186 -5.44 -22.11 -5.41
N LEU A 187 -5.97 -20.97 -5.82
CA LEU A 187 -6.96 -20.88 -6.90
C LEU A 187 -6.40 -21.35 -8.25
N ILE A 188 -5.10 -21.10 -8.49
CA ILE A 188 -4.40 -21.54 -9.71
C ILE A 188 -4.04 -23.03 -9.65
N THR A 189 -3.50 -23.53 -8.52
CA THR A 189 -2.94 -24.88 -8.46
C THR A 189 -3.96 -25.95 -8.08
N ALA A 190 -5.02 -25.61 -7.34
CA ALA A 190 -6.00 -26.59 -6.87
C ALA A 190 -6.70 -27.36 -8.00
N PRO A 191 -7.14 -26.75 -9.12
CA PRO A 191 -7.79 -27.49 -10.20
C PRO A 191 -6.87 -28.53 -10.84
N ALA A 192 -5.59 -28.20 -11.02
CA ALA A 192 -4.60 -29.12 -11.59
C ALA A 192 -4.36 -30.33 -10.66
N VAL A 193 -4.21 -30.08 -9.35
CA VAL A 193 -4.04 -31.15 -8.35
C VAL A 193 -5.29 -32.02 -8.26
N PHE A 194 -6.48 -31.41 -8.31
CA PHE A 194 -7.74 -32.14 -8.28
C PHE A 194 -7.92 -33.01 -9.53
N ALA A 195 -7.59 -32.51 -10.72
CA ALA A 195 -7.63 -33.28 -11.96
C ALA A 195 -6.69 -34.50 -11.90
N VAL A 196 -5.46 -34.32 -11.38
CA VAL A 196 -4.52 -35.42 -11.19
C VAL A 196 -5.04 -36.45 -10.16
N ALA A 197 -5.70 -36.00 -9.10
CA ALA A 197 -6.28 -36.89 -8.10
C ALA A 197 -7.47 -37.71 -8.65
N VAL A 198 -8.28 -37.14 -9.53
CA VAL A 198 -9.42 -37.83 -10.17
C VAL A 198 -8.96 -38.76 -11.30
N LEU A 199 -7.95 -38.36 -12.07
CA LEU A 199 -7.43 -39.14 -13.21
C LEU A 199 -6.42 -40.20 -12.79
N ARG A 200 -5.91 -40.17 -11.56
CA ARG A 200 -5.13 -41.28 -11.02
C ARG A 200 -6.07 -42.49 -10.92
N PRO A 201 -5.83 -43.56 -11.70
CA PRO A 201 -6.62 -44.76 -11.58
C PRO A 201 -6.45 -45.23 -10.14
N ARG A 202 -7.57 -45.35 -9.41
CA ARG A 202 -7.60 -46.20 -8.22
C ARG A 202 -7.17 -47.58 -8.74
N SER A 203 -5.90 -47.93 -8.57
CA SER A 203 -5.44 -49.30 -8.75
C SER A 203 -6.14 -50.12 -7.67
N SER A 204 -7.37 -50.49 -7.97
CA SER A 204 -8.08 -51.56 -7.29
C SER A 204 -7.17 -52.77 -7.40
N ARG A 205 -6.82 -53.25 -6.21
CA ARG A 205 -6.32 -54.59 -5.97
C ARG A 205 -7.22 -55.64 -6.61
#